data_AF-A0A7X6IDE3-F1
#
_entry.id   AF-A0A7X6IDE3-F1
#
_cell.length_a   1.000
_cell.length_b   1.000
_cell.length_c   1.000
_cell.angle_alpha   90.00
_cell.angle_beta   90.00
_cell.angle_gamma   90.00
#
_symmetry.space_group_name_H-M   'P 1'
#
loop_
_entity.id
_entity.type
_entity.pdbx_description
1 polymer ?
#
loop_
_entity_poly.entity_id
_entity_poly.type
_entity_poly.pdbx_seq_one_letter_code
_entity_poly.pdbx_strand_id
1 'polypeptide(L)'
;MGGPHHAVLEAQVASVTLAHPLKVRAIAEAKVKTDRIDSEILAQLLRADLIPAAYIPGKETRASKEMIRQRVFLVRTRTRLKNRIHVLLDRLHVPLPVVSDLFGKKGVSYLKQLKLAGVDQELLREDLELLEALNQLIKEAEGEINRLLSSDARVQLLATVPGLGAHPGRGGGPRDRRY
;
A
#
# COMPACT_ATOMS: atom_id res chain seq x y z
N MET A 1 -9.37 12.86 -2.84
CA MET A 1 -9.84 11.48 -3.14
C MET A 1 -11.34 11.49 -2.98
N GLY A 2 -12.13 11.03 -3.97
CA GLY A 2 -13.56 10.79 -3.74
C GLY A 2 -13.71 9.66 -2.73
N GLY A 3 -14.06 10.00 -1.50
CA GLY A 3 -14.27 9.05 -0.41
C GLY A 3 -15.56 8.22 -0.59
N PRO A 4 -15.88 7.32 0.36
CA PRO A 4 -17.10 6.49 0.31
C PRO A 4 -18.38 7.31 0.15
N HIS A 5 -18.38 8.56 0.63
CA HIS A 5 -19.48 9.51 0.49
C HIS A 5 -19.85 9.84 -0.97
N HIS A 6 -18.88 9.87 -1.89
CA HIS A 6 -19.16 10.14 -3.31
C HIS A 6 -20.05 9.06 -3.93
N ALA A 7 -19.76 7.80 -3.62
CA ALA A 7 -20.51 6.67 -4.16
C ALA A 7 -21.95 6.58 -3.60
N VAL A 8 -22.13 7.00 -2.34
CA VAL A 8 -23.46 7.10 -1.72
C VAL A 8 -24.30 8.19 -2.38
N LEU A 9 -23.68 9.34 -2.67
CA LEU A 9 -24.38 10.47 -3.30
C LEU A 9 -24.68 10.22 -4.78
N GLU A 10 -23.78 9.56 -5.52
CA GLU A 10 -24.01 9.14 -6.93
C GLU A 10 -25.34 8.38 -7.11
N ALA A 11 -25.78 7.61 -6.10
CA ALA A 11 -27.03 6.85 -6.17
C ALA A 11 -28.29 7.68 -5.90
N GLN A 12 -28.15 8.91 -5.39
CA GLN A 12 -29.25 9.73 -4.88
C GLN A 12 -29.45 11.04 -5.66
N VAL A 13 -28.44 11.48 -6.44
CA VAL A 13 -28.50 12.74 -7.18
C VAL A 13 -28.11 12.57 -8.65
N ALA A 14 -28.60 13.49 -9.50
CA ALA A 14 -28.36 13.43 -10.94
C ALA A 14 -26.89 13.61 -11.34
N SER A 15 -26.11 14.36 -10.55
CA SER A 15 -24.67 14.51 -10.77
C SER A 15 -23.94 14.86 -9.48
N VAL A 16 -22.67 14.42 -9.37
CA VAL A 16 -21.79 14.74 -8.23
C VAL A 16 -20.49 15.31 -8.79
N THR A 17 -20.10 16.49 -8.33
CA THR A 17 -18.83 17.12 -8.67
C THR A 17 -17.95 17.22 -7.44
N LEU A 18 -16.77 16.59 -7.49
CA LEU A 18 -15.78 16.71 -6.41
C LEU A 18 -14.92 17.95 -6.65
N ALA A 19 -14.92 18.92 -5.72
CA ALA A 19 -14.05 20.09 -5.83
C ALA A 19 -12.62 19.78 -5.34
N HIS A 20 -11.61 20.38 -5.98
CA HIS A 20 -10.23 20.28 -5.55
C HIS A 20 -9.97 21.26 -4.39
N PRO A 21 -9.81 20.79 -3.14
CA PRO A 21 -9.88 21.65 -1.95
C PRO A 21 -8.81 22.76 -1.92
N LEU A 22 -7.58 22.47 -2.38
CA LEU A 22 -6.51 23.49 -2.42
C LEU A 22 -6.77 24.57 -3.48
N LYS A 23 -7.37 24.20 -4.62
CA LYS A 23 -7.70 25.16 -5.68
C LYS A 23 -8.92 25.99 -5.29
N VAL A 24 -9.91 25.38 -4.63
CA VAL A 24 -11.04 26.12 -4.04
C VAL A 24 -10.54 27.15 -3.04
N ARG A 25 -9.65 26.77 -2.12
CA ARG A 25 -9.03 27.74 -1.20
C ARG A 25 -8.31 28.86 -1.93
N ALA A 26 -7.55 28.57 -2.98
CA ALA A 26 -6.85 29.61 -3.72
C ALA A 26 -7.79 30.64 -4.39
N ILE A 27 -9.05 30.29 -4.66
CA ILE A 27 -10.01 31.14 -5.40
C ILE A 27 -11.06 31.75 -4.47
N ALA A 28 -11.42 31.06 -3.38
CA ALA A 28 -12.52 31.41 -2.49
C ALA A 28 -12.18 31.10 -1.03
N GLU A 29 -11.04 31.59 -0.54
CA GLU A 29 -10.68 31.47 0.88
C GLU A 29 -11.55 32.40 1.74
N ALA A 30 -12.42 31.80 2.56
CA ALA A 30 -13.17 32.54 3.57
C ALA A 30 -12.34 32.72 4.85
N LYS A 31 -12.39 33.93 5.44
CA LYS A 31 -11.73 34.24 6.72
C LYS A 31 -12.30 33.43 7.90
N VAL A 32 -13.55 32.99 7.79
CA VAL A 32 -14.23 32.12 8.77
C VAL A 32 -14.76 30.90 8.03
N LYS A 33 -14.31 29.72 8.45
CA LYS A 33 -14.68 28.45 7.83
C LYS A 33 -15.79 27.78 8.62
N THR A 34 -16.96 27.62 8.01
CA THR A 34 -18.09 26.87 8.57
C THR A 34 -18.75 26.04 7.48
N ASP A 35 -19.35 24.90 7.81
CA ASP A 35 -19.99 24.01 6.83
C ASP A 35 -21.04 24.72 5.98
N ARG A 36 -21.77 25.68 6.58
CA ARG A 36 -22.77 26.51 5.89
C ARG A 36 -22.12 27.42 4.84
N ILE A 37 -21.09 28.18 5.23
CA ILE A 37 -20.38 29.11 4.34
C ILE A 37 -19.66 28.34 3.23
N ASP A 38 -19.01 27.23 3.57
CA ASP A 38 -18.31 26.39 2.60
C ASP A 38 -19.27 25.79 1.57
N SER A 39 -20.45 25.33 1.99
CA SER A 39 -21.48 24.80 1.08
C SER A 39 -22.02 25.87 0.14
N GLU A 40 -22.24 27.09 0.65
CA GLU A 40 -22.71 28.23 -0.14
C GLU A 40 -21.67 28.65 -1.20
N ILE A 41 -20.40 28.75 -0.81
CA ILE A 41 -19.28 29.06 -1.72
C ILE A 41 -19.17 27.99 -2.81
N LEU A 42 -19.23 26.71 -2.45
CA LEU A 42 -19.17 25.61 -3.43
C LEU A 42 -20.35 25.64 -4.39
N ALA A 43 -21.56 25.96 -3.91
CA ALA A 43 -22.75 26.09 -4.76
C ALA A 43 -22.63 27.27 -5.73
N GLN A 44 -22.09 28.42 -5.27
CA GLN A 44 -21.84 29.58 -6.13
C GLN A 44 -20.79 29.28 -7.20
N LEU A 45 -19.68 28.64 -6.83
CA LEU A 45 -18.63 28.23 -7.77
C LEU A 45 -19.15 27.22 -8.80
N LEU A 46 -19.96 26.25 -8.38
CA LEU A 46 -20.57 25.28 -9.29
C LEU A 46 -21.56 25.96 -10.25
N ARG A 47 -22.43 26.84 -9.74
CA ARG A 47 -23.40 27.59 -10.56
C ARG A 47 -22.71 28.50 -11.58
N ALA A 48 -21.55 29.05 -11.26
CA ALA A 48 -20.79 29.91 -12.14
C ALA A 48 -19.85 29.15 -13.10
N ASP A 49 -19.87 27.81 -13.09
CA ASP A 49 -18.90 26.95 -13.82
C ASP A 49 -17.42 27.23 -13.48
N LEU A 50 -17.17 27.77 -12.28
CA LEU A 50 -15.84 28.12 -11.77
C LEU A 50 -15.28 27.07 -10.80
N ILE A 51 -15.99 25.97 -10.57
CA ILE A 51 -15.56 24.94 -9.63
C ILE A 51 -14.31 24.22 -10.16
N PRO A 52 -13.20 24.20 -9.42
CA PRO A 52 -12.01 23.46 -9.83
C PRO A 52 -12.25 21.97 -9.58
N ALA A 53 -12.87 21.28 -10.55
CA ALA A 53 -13.21 19.87 -10.43
C ALA A 53 -11.95 19.00 -10.24
N ALA A 54 -12.03 18.08 -9.29
CA ALA A 54 -11.05 17.04 -9.04
C ALA A 54 -11.46 15.76 -9.76
N TYR A 55 -10.50 15.09 -10.40
CA TYR A 55 -10.74 13.82 -11.06
C TYR A 55 -11.23 12.76 -10.06
N ILE A 56 -12.39 12.18 -10.35
CA ILE A 56 -12.92 11.01 -9.65
C ILE A 56 -12.64 9.78 -10.53
N PRO A 57 -11.75 8.86 -10.09
CA PRO A 57 -11.55 7.61 -10.83
C PRO A 57 -12.85 6.80 -10.85
N GLY A 58 -13.18 6.20 -12.01
CA GLY A 58 -14.33 5.30 -12.14
C GLY A 58 -14.27 4.09 -11.19
N LYS A 59 -15.40 3.40 -11.01
CA LYS A 59 -15.58 2.29 -10.04
C LYS A 59 -14.48 1.23 -10.15
N GLU A 60 -14.16 0.77 -11.36
CA GLU A 60 -13.11 -0.23 -11.61
C GLU A 60 -11.73 0.26 -11.17
N THR A 61 -11.36 1.50 -11.54
CA THR A 61 -10.08 2.09 -11.12
C THR A 61 -9.99 2.27 -9.60
N ARG A 62 -11.12 2.53 -8.91
CA ARG A 62 -11.16 2.58 -7.43
C ARG A 62 -10.90 1.21 -6.82
N ALA A 63 -11.54 0.16 -7.35
CA ALA A 63 -11.35 -1.21 -6.89
C ALA A 63 -9.90 -1.69 -7.09
N SER A 64 -9.29 -1.45 -8.26
CA SER A 64 -7.89 -1.80 -8.51
C SER A 64 -6.94 -1.07 -7.55
N LYS A 65 -7.19 0.21 -7.24
CA LYS A 65 -6.40 0.97 -6.27
C LYS A 65 -6.53 0.43 -4.85
N GLU A 66 -7.70 -0.08 -4.47
CA GLU A 66 -7.89 -0.70 -3.15
C GLU A 66 -7.08 -1.99 -3.03
N MET A 67 -7.07 -2.83 -4.06
CA MET A 67 -6.23 -4.03 -4.09
C MET A 67 -4.73 -3.70 -3.96
N ILE A 68 -4.26 -2.65 -4.64
CA ILE A 68 -2.87 -2.17 -4.50
C ILE A 68 -2.59 -1.69 -3.07
N ARG A 69 -3.51 -0.92 -2.47
CA ARG A 69 -3.38 -0.47 -1.07
C ARG A 69 -3.30 -1.65 -0.11
N GLN A 70 -4.13 -2.67 -0.32
CA GLN A 70 -4.10 -3.89 0.49
C GLN A 70 -2.75 -4.60 0.39
N ARG A 71 -2.19 -4.76 -0.82
CA ARG A 71 -0.83 -5.30 -0.98
C ARG A 71 0.21 -4.48 -0.21
N VAL A 72 0.16 -3.14 -0.32
CA VAL A 72 1.10 -2.26 0.39
C VAL A 72 0.98 -2.44 1.90
N PHE A 73 -0.24 -2.56 2.43
CA PHE A 73 -0.48 -2.85 3.84
C PHE A 73 0.18 -4.18 4.25
N LEU A 74 -0.09 -5.27 3.51
CA LEU A 74 0.45 -6.59 3.80
C LEU A 74 1.99 -6.61 3.78
N VAL A 75 2.61 -5.98 2.77
CA VAL A 75 4.08 -5.87 2.67
C VAL A 75 4.65 -5.10 3.87
N ARG A 76 4.03 -4.00 4.28
CA ARG A 76 4.46 -3.24 5.46
C ARG A 76 4.32 -4.03 6.75
N THR A 77 3.24 -4.80 6.89
CA THR A 77 3.04 -5.70 8.04
C THR A 77 4.11 -6.79 8.07
N ARG A 78 4.43 -7.41 6.93
CA ARG A 78 5.54 -8.36 6.80
C ARG A 78 6.88 -7.75 7.20
N THR A 79 7.19 -6.54 6.76
CA THR A 79 8.44 -5.86 7.14
C THR A 79 8.52 -5.61 8.65
N ARG A 80 7.42 -5.18 9.27
CA ARG A 80 7.36 -5.00 10.73
C ARG A 80 7.61 -6.32 11.47
N LEU A 81 7.02 -7.41 11.00
CA LEU A 81 7.21 -8.74 11.58
C LEU A 81 8.66 -9.23 11.43
N LYS A 82 9.27 -9.06 10.25
CA LYS A 82 10.70 -9.37 10.03
C LYS A 82 11.60 -8.59 10.99
N ASN A 83 11.33 -7.30 11.19
CA ASN A 83 12.10 -6.48 12.13
C ASN A 83 11.91 -6.95 13.58
N ARG A 84 10.71 -7.38 13.96
CA ARG A 84 10.46 -7.98 15.27
C ARG A 84 11.27 -9.26 15.49
N ILE A 85 11.33 -10.14 14.49
CA ILE A 85 12.18 -11.35 14.54
C ILE A 85 13.65 -10.96 14.70
N HIS A 86 14.13 -9.95 13.95
CA HIS A 86 15.51 -9.44 14.12
C HIS A 86 15.78 -8.99 15.56
N VAL A 87 14.90 -8.17 16.14
CA VAL A 87 15.03 -7.70 17.52
C VAL A 87 15.05 -8.85 18.53
N LEU A 88 14.23 -9.89 18.31
CA LEU A 88 14.22 -11.07 19.18
C LEU A 88 15.56 -11.81 19.13
N LEU A 89 16.11 -12.03 17.94
CA LEU A 89 17.39 -12.71 17.75
C LEU A 89 18.56 -11.90 18.31
N ASP A 90 18.56 -10.58 18.09
CA ASP A 90 19.57 -9.66 18.59
C ASP A 90 19.57 -9.61 20.13
N ARG A 91 18.38 -9.53 20.76
CA ARG A 91 18.23 -9.56 22.23
C ARG A 91 18.82 -10.83 22.85
N LEU A 92 18.70 -11.95 22.15
CA LEU A 92 19.19 -13.26 22.59
C LEU A 92 20.62 -13.56 22.15
N HIS A 93 21.29 -12.60 21.48
CA HIS A 93 22.66 -12.75 20.97
C HIS A 93 22.83 -14.01 20.10
N VAL A 94 21.80 -14.35 19.32
CA VAL A 94 21.82 -15.54 18.46
C VAL A 94 22.81 -15.32 17.31
N PRO A 95 23.78 -16.21 17.10
CA PRO A 95 24.65 -16.11 15.94
C PRO A 95 23.83 -16.27 14.65
N LEU A 96 23.98 -15.35 13.70
CA LEU A 96 23.25 -15.41 12.43
C LEU A 96 24.03 -16.23 11.39
N PRO A 97 23.35 -17.03 10.54
CA PRO A 97 24.00 -17.79 9.51
C PRO A 97 24.48 -16.86 8.38
N VAL A 98 25.53 -17.26 7.67
CA VAL A 98 26.00 -16.52 6.48
C VAL A 98 25.06 -16.81 5.31
N VAL A 99 24.03 -15.97 5.16
CA VAL A 99 23.02 -16.07 4.09
C VAL A 99 22.75 -14.70 3.45
N SER A 100 22.35 -14.71 2.18
CA SER A 100 21.97 -13.48 1.45
C SER A 100 20.64 -12.87 1.95
N ASP A 101 19.74 -13.70 2.46
CA ASP A 101 18.47 -13.30 3.06
C ASP A 101 18.12 -14.26 4.20
N LEU A 102 18.00 -13.73 5.42
CA LEU A 102 17.63 -14.49 6.62
C LEU A 102 16.21 -15.07 6.50
N PHE A 103 15.33 -14.44 5.74
CA PHE A 103 13.97 -14.91 5.50
C PHE A 103 13.83 -15.63 4.16
N GLY A 104 14.95 -15.94 3.50
CA GLY A 104 15.01 -16.84 2.35
C GLY A 104 15.02 -18.31 2.80
N LYS A 105 14.98 -19.25 1.85
CA LYS A 105 14.87 -20.70 2.12
C LYS A 105 15.87 -21.21 3.18
N LYS A 106 17.16 -20.90 3.00
CA LYS A 106 18.23 -21.34 3.91
C LYS A 106 18.11 -20.70 5.30
N GLY A 107 17.82 -19.40 5.35
CA GLY A 107 17.69 -18.67 6.62
C GLY A 107 16.45 -19.09 7.40
N VAL A 108 15.30 -19.29 6.75
CA VAL A 108 14.09 -19.81 7.41
C VAL A 108 14.32 -21.23 7.93
N SER A 109 15.02 -22.08 7.18
CA SER A 109 15.39 -23.42 7.67
C SER A 109 16.25 -23.34 8.93
N TYR A 110 17.19 -22.41 8.99
CA TYR A 110 17.98 -22.14 10.19
C TYR A 110 17.10 -21.68 11.37
N LEU A 111 16.22 -20.70 11.14
CA LEU A 111 15.32 -20.18 12.18
C LEU A 111 14.38 -21.25 12.73
N LYS A 112 13.87 -22.16 11.87
CA LYS A 112 13.01 -23.28 12.29
C LYS A 112 13.76 -24.33 13.13
N GLN A 113 15.08 -24.43 12.99
CA GLN A 113 15.92 -25.37 13.75
C GLN A 113 16.51 -24.76 15.04
N LEU A 114 16.38 -23.45 15.19
CA LEU A 114 16.92 -22.73 16.34
C LEU A 114 16.21 -23.18 17.63
N LYS A 115 17.01 -23.43 18.66
CA LYS A 115 16.52 -23.78 20.00
C LYS A 115 16.72 -22.59 20.92
N LEU A 116 15.61 -21.95 21.27
CA LEU A 116 15.53 -20.85 22.23
C LEU A 116 14.92 -21.37 23.55
N ALA A 117 15.20 -20.65 24.63
CA ALA A 117 14.70 -21.00 25.95
C ALA A 117 13.33 -20.36 26.21
N GLY A 118 12.43 -21.14 26.83
CA GLY A 118 11.14 -20.64 27.35
C GLY A 118 10.25 -20.01 26.29
N VAL A 119 9.67 -18.86 26.64
CA VAL A 119 8.66 -18.14 25.83
C VAL A 119 9.19 -17.71 24.46
N ASP A 120 10.51 -17.52 24.32
CA ASP A 120 11.08 -17.01 23.08
C ASP A 120 11.00 -18.01 21.91
N GLN A 121 10.99 -19.31 22.22
CA GLN A 121 10.76 -20.35 21.21
C GLN A 121 9.33 -20.28 20.65
N GLU A 122 8.36 -19.98 21.51
CA GLU A 122 6.96 -19.82 21.15
C GLU A 122 6.79 -18.59 20.25
N LEU A 123 7.32 -17.45 20.69
CA LEU A 123 7.27 -16.19 19.96
C LEU A 123 7.90 -16.30 18.56
N LEU A 124 9.07 -16.93 18.46
CA LEU A 124 9.71 -17.15 17.16
C LEU A 124 8.86 -18.04 16.25
N ARG A 125 8.25 -19.09 16.80
CA ARG A 125 7.40 -19.98 16.00
C ARG A 125 6.17 -19.26 15.46
N GLU A 126 5.44 -18.55 16.32
CA GLU A 126 4.26 -17.75 15.92
C GLU A 126 4.63 -16.70 14.88
N ASP A 127 5.75 -15.97 15.09
CA ASP A 127 6.21 -14.95 14.16
C ASP A 127 6.59 -15.56 12.78
N LEU A 128 7.16 -16.77 12.75
CA LEU A 128 7.47 -17.49 11.50
C LEU A 128 6.21 -17.99 10.78
N GLU A 129 5.22 -18.50 11.52
CA GLU A 129 3.93 -18.93 10.96
C GLU A 129 3.17 -17.74 10.36
N LEU A 130 3.09 -16.62 11.08
CA LEU A 130 2.47 -15.40 10.58
C LEU A 130 3.24 -14.84 9.37
N LEU A 131 4.57 -14.94 9.34
CA LEU A 131 5.37 -14.54 8.20
C LEU A 131 5.03 -15.36 6.95
N GLU A 132 4.83 -16.67 7.11
CA GLU A 132 4.44 -17.57 6.02
C GLU A 132 3.04 -17.23 5.49
N ALA A 133 2.07 -17.00 6.37
CA ALA A 133 0.72 -16.55 6.01
C ALA A 133 0.74 -15.20 5.26
N LEU A 134 1.50 -14.21 5.74
CA LEU A 134 1.64 -12.91 5.08
C LEU A 134 2.27 -13.04 3.69
N ASN A 135 3.27 -13.92 3.52
CA ASN A 135 3.86 -14.15 2.21
C ASN A 135 2.85 -14.73 1.21
N GLN A 136 2.00 -15.66 1.67
CA GLN A 136 0.95 -16.24 0.84
C GLN A 136 -0.11 -15.20 0.45
N LEU A 137 -0.60 -14.40 1.40
CA LEU A 137 -1.55 -13.31 1.12
C LEU A 137 -0.98 -12.26 0.16
N ILE A 138 0.31 -11.92 0.28
CA ILE A 138 0.97 -10.99 -0.65
C ILE A 138 1.01 -11.58 -2.07
N LYS A 139 1.35 -12.87 -2.20
CA LYS A 139 1.41 -13.56 -3.49
C LYS A 139 0.04 -13.62 -4.15
N GLU A 140 -1.01 -13.90 -3.39
CA GLU A 140 -2.40 -13.89 -3.87
C GLU A 140 -2.84 -12.49 -4.31
N ALA A 141 -2.54 -11.47 -3.50
CA ALA A 141 -2.83 -10.08 -3.84
C ALA A 141 -2.07 -9.64 -5.11
N GLU A 142 -0.81 -10.04 -5.28
CA GLU A 142 -0.04 -9.79 -6.51
C GLU A 142 -0.65 -10.49 -7.73
N GLY A 143 -1.10 -11.74 -7.57
CA GLY A 143 -1.81 -12.46 -8.62
C GLY A 143 -3.09 -11.77 -9.05
N GLU A 144 -3.89 -11.30 -8.09
CA GLU A 144 -5.14 -10.58 -8.36
C GLU A 144 -4.89 -9.22 -9.00
N ILE A 145 -3.91 -8.46 -8.49
CA ILE A 145 -3.49 -7.20 -9.11
C ILE A 145 -3.06 -7.43 -10.56
N ASN A 146 -2.23 -8.44 -10.82
CA ASN A 146 -1.78 -8.73 -12.18
C ASN A 146 -2.96 -9.09 -13.10
N ARG A 147 -3.93 -9.89 -12.63
CA ARG A 147 -5.16 -10.19 -13.40
C ARG A 147 -5.95 -8.93 -13.74
N LEU A 148 -6.21 -8.08 -12.75
CA LEU A 148 -6.95 -6.83 -12.92
C LEU A 148 -6.26 -5.84 -13.87
N LEU A 149 -4.92 -5.85 -13.89
CA LEU A 149 -4.13 -4.90 -14.68
C LEU A 149 -3.75 -5.41 -16.08
N SER A 150 -3.84 -6.72 -16.34
CA SER A 150 -3.43 -7.32 -17.63
C SER A 150 -4.24 -6.83 -18.82
N SER A 151 -5.50 -6.46 -18.61
CA SER A 151 -6.41 -5.93 -19.64
C SER A 151 -6.39 -4.41 -19.78
N ASP A 152 -5.66 -3.68 -18.93
CA ASP A 152 -5.62 -2.22 -18.95
C ASP A 152 -4.47 -1.71 -19.83
N ALA A 153 -4.82 -1.15 -21.00
CA ALA A 153 -3.87 -0.58 -21.94
C ALA A 153 -2.93 0.48 -21.31
N ARG A 154 -3.38 1.18 -20.26
CA ARG A 154 -2.56 2.17 -19.53
C ARG A 154 -1.44 1.49 -18.73
N VAL A 155 -1.70 0.30 -18.19
CA VAL A 155 -0.72 -0.47 -17.44
C VAL A 155 0.30 -1.10 -18.38
N GLN A 156 -0.14 -1.60 -19.53
CA GLN A 156 0.73 -2.08 -20.58
C GLN A 156 1.68 -0.96 -21.05
N LEU A 157 1.15 0.26 -21.26
CA LEU A 157 1.97 1.42 -21.60
C LEU A 157 2.94 1.81 -20.47
N LEU A 158 2.49 1.83 -19.20
CA LEU A 158 3.37 2.10 -18.06
C LEU A 158 4.48 1.04 -17.89
N ALA A 159 4.20 -0.22 -18.25
CA ALA A 159 5.18 -1.29 -18.21
C ALA A 159 6.29 -1.14 -19.27
N THR A 160 6.04 -0.39 -20.35
CA THR A 160 7.07 -0.05 -21.34
C THR A 160 8.03 1.05 -20.88
N VAL A 161 7.72 1.75 -19.77
CA VAL A 161 8.59 2.78 -19.21
C VAL A 161 9.70 2.12 -18.37
N PRO A 162 10.99 2.33 -18.72
CA PRO A 162 12.11 1.78 -17.96
C PRO A 162 12.04 2.19 -16.48
N GLY A 163 12.03 1.21 -15.58
CA GLY A 163 11.97 1.44 -14.12
C GLY A 163 10.57 1.39 -13.49
N LEU A 164 9.49 1.30 -14.28
CA LEU A 164 8.10 1.12 -13.80
C LEU A 164 7.46 -0.21 -14.20
N GLY A 165 8.00 -0.91 -15.21
CA GLY A 165 7.57 -2.25 -15.62
C GLY A 165 8.03 -3.37 -14.69
N ALA A 166 7.41 -4.55 -14.86
CA ALA A 166 7.75 -5.78 -14.13
C ALA A 166 9.26 -6.04 -14.25
N HIS A 167 9.97 -5.89 -13.14
CA HIS A 167 11.40 -6.13 -13.11
C HIS A 167 11.63 -7.64 -13.17
N PRO A 168 12.20 -8.21 -14.25
CA PRO A 168 12.66 -9.58 -14.22
C PRO A 168 13.77 -9.65 -13.17
N GLY A 169 13.61 -10.55 -12.21
CA GLY A 169 14.30 -10.52 -10.92
C GLY A 169 15.76 -10.07 -10.99
N ARG A 170 16.10 -9.05 -10.19
CA ARG A 170 17.51 -8.81 -9.83
C ARG A 170 17.98 -10.00 -8.99
N GLY A 171 18.68 -10.91 -9.66
CA GLY A 171 19.64 -11.81 -9.03
C GLY A 171 20.57 -11.02 -8.10
N GLY A 172 20.88 -11.62 -6.97
CA GLY A 172 21.74 -11.03 -5.95
C GLY A 172 23.10 -10.65 -6.52
N GLY A 173 23.44 -9.38 -6.42
CA GLY A 173 24.81 -8.87 -6.41
C GLY A 173 25.09 -8.29 -5.01
N PRO A 174 26.36 -8.33 -4.54
CA PRO A 174 26.69 -8.09 -3.14
C PRO A 174 26.36 -6.64 -2.74
N ARG A 175 25.66 -6.47 -1.62
CA ARG A 175 25.55 -5.15 -0.99
C ARG A 175 26.86 -4.90 -0.24
N ASP A 176 27.74 -4.12 -0.87
CA ASP A 176 28.85 -3.47 -0.21
C ASP A 176 28.28 -2.60 0.93
N ARG A 177 28.47 -3.04 2.18
CA ARG A 177 28.23 -2.21 3.36
C ARG A 177 29.52 -1.44 3.60
N ARG A 178 29.52 -0.16 3.25
CA ARG A 178 30.42 0.80 3.87
C ARG A 178 29.67 1.54 4.97
N TYR A 179 30.27 1.43 6.16
CA TYR A 179 30.03 2.10 7.44
C TYR A 179 28.75 1.74 8.18
#